data_AF-K2NVD3-F1
#
_entry.id   AF-K2NVD3-F1
#
_cell.length_a   1.000
_cell.length_b   1.000
_cell.length_c   1.000
_cell.angle_alpha   90.00
_cell.angle_beta   90.00
_cell.angle_gamma   90.00
#
_symmetry.space_group_name_H-M   'P 1'
#
loop_
_entity.id
_entity.type
_entity.pdbx_description
1 polymer ?
#
loop_
_entity_poly.entity_id
_entity_poly.type
_entity_poly.pdbx_seq_one_letter_code
_entity_poly.pdbx_strand_id
1 'polypeptide(L)'
;SGPITVAVDLRSMDAFAGALNVTLRHCVLAGGAQLRIGGLSESTARPMPHALVNMTNVTSLEGTIVLHGAMPPHSSVLLANSALRATVDGSQYVPMTPGHAEFRCGPVLVLDGVRLLSTRFVMTRSTLVCGGGSCAAILVERGLGANLSSVFYMDNCVVMSRTYVMYAIESDLRVAGGSVFSIQHSSWSAPSINIYEGAYVFEDVAVVGGSVLQVVSSTFRLGFAMLAAATLTVTDGSWLVHRNNEFRTAYVVYLVKENGVAFCDRSVWSILDNKLTYGSYSPTIAHMTSKWSPATDTRPTIYGVCNEARGSPVTDYQDDLNIGVPVTVLDCGACTVDAVCFAARTSIISGCECVCAAGGHGDTCLPAAVPDGLGPLLLPDAKDTEV
;
A
#
# COMPACT_ATOMS: atom_id res chain seq x y z
N SER A 1 15.76 -22.15 24.05
CA SER A 1 15.91 -20.69 24.14
C SER A 1 14.81 -20.05 23.31
N GLY A 2 14.17 -19.00 23.79
CA GLY A 2 13.15 -18.27 23.01
C GLY A 2 13.77 -17.41 21.90
N PRO A 3 12.93 -16.80 21.04
CA PRO A 3 13.40 -15.91 19.99
C PRO A 3 14.05 -14.65 20.58
N ILE A 4 15.12 -14.18 19.94
CA ILE A 4 15.78 -12.93 20.34
C ILE A 4 14.89 -11.77 19.90
N THR A 5 14.53 -10.89 20.85
CA THR A 5 13.82 -9.64 20.55
C THR A 5 14.76 -8.45 20.76
N VAL A 6 15.01 -7.68 19.70
CA VAL A 6 15.70 -6.39 19.75
C VAL A 6 14.64 -5.30 19.69
N ALA A 7 14.63 -4.39 20.66
CA ALA A 7 13.65 -3.32 20.75
C ALA A 7 14.31 -1.94 20.69
N VAL A 8 13.80 -1.08 19.80
CA VAL A 8 14.04 0.36 19.79
C VAL A 8 12.79 1.03 20.33
N ASP A 9 12.78 1.31 21.63
CA ASP A 9 11.66 1.94 22.32
C ASP A 9 11.72 3.46 22.17
N LEU A 10 10.84 4.03 21.35
CA LEU A 10 10.79 5.47 21.12
C LEU A 10 10.31 6.25 22.36
N ARG A 11 9.73 5.58 23.37
CA ARG A 11 9.39 6.20 24.67
C ARG A 11 10.62 6.50 25.52
N SER A 12 11.76 5.87 25.23
CA SER A 12 13.04 6.09 25.91
C SER A 12 13.91 7.16 25.23
N MET A 13 13.42 7.79 24.15
CA MET A 13 14.11 8.93 23.54
C MET A 13 14.12 10.13 24.49
N ASP A 14 15.21 10.89 24.48
CA ASP A 14 15.26 12.21 25.09
C ASP A 14 14.44 13.20 24.24
N ALA A 15 13.43 13.82 24.84
CA ALA A 15 12.57 14.81 24.17
C ALA A 15 13.33 16.10 23.78
N PHE A 16 14.52 16.34 24.34
CA PHE A 16 15.37 17.49 24.03
C PHE A 16 16.50 17.18 23.03
N ALA A 17 16.63 15.92 22.59
CA ALA A 17 17.58 15.54 21.54
C ALA A 17 17.12 16.03 20.16
N GLY A 18 18.06 16.15 19.20
CA GLY A 18 17.73 16.61 17.84
C GLY A 18 16.98 15.56 16.99
N ALA A 19 17.44 14.31 17.03
CA ALA A 19 16.88 13.19 16.28
C ALA A 19 17.31 11.84 16.88
N LEU A 20 16.52 10.78 16.69
CA LEU A 20 16.98 9.39 16.89
C LEU A 20 17.38 8.78 15.55
N ASN A 21 18.64 8.37 15.41
CA ASN A 21 19.13 7.67 14.23
C ASN A 21 19.26 6.17 14.50
N VAL A 22 18.53 5.34 13.75
CA VAL A 22 18.56 3.87 13.82
C VAL A 22 19.01 3.35 12.46
N THR A 23 20.19 2.76 12.38
CA THR A 23 20.71 2.23 11.12
C THR A 23 21.00 0.74 11.24
N LEU A 24 20.37 -0.05 10.37
CA LEU A 24 20.69 -1.46 10.13
C LEU A 24 21.21 -1.58 8.70
N ARG A 25 22.45 -2.06 8.55
CA ARG A 25 23.10 -2.21 7.25
C ARG A 25 23.80 -3.56 7.18
N HIS A 26 23.49 -4.37 6.16
CA HIS A 26 24.01 -5.74 6.02
C HIS A 26 23.69 -6.66 7.22
N CYS A 27 22.58 -6.40 7.92
CA CYS A 27 22.18 -7.17 9.10
C CYS A 27 21.42 -8.44 8.72
N VAL A 28 21.52 -9.48 9.54
CA VAL A 28 20.76 -10.73 9.41
C VAL A 28 19.86 -10.95 10.62
N LEU A 29 18.55 -11.11 10.38
CA LEU A 29 17.56 -11.53 11.37
C LEU A 29 17.24 -13.02 11.14
N ALA A 30 17.54 -13.89 12.10
CA ALA A 30 17.43 -15.34 11.91
C ALA A 30 16.68 -16.05 13.04
N GLY A 31 15.93 -17.11 12.71
CA GLY A 31 15.42 -18.10 13.66
C GLY A 31 14.40 -17.56 14.68
N GLY A 32 13.37 -16.88 14.20
CA GLY A 32 12.32 -16.27 15.04
C GLY A 32 12.68 -14.88 15.58
N ALA A 33 13.87 -14.34 15.25
CA ALA A 33 14.32 -13.06 15.80
C ALA A 33 13.39 -11.90 15.41
N GLN A 34 13.00 -11.08 16.39
CA GLN A 34 12.11 -9.94 16.20
C GLN A 34 12.87 -8.62 16.37
N LEU A 35 12.71 -7.71 15.42
CA LEU A 35 13.14 -6.32 15.53
C LEU A 35 11.91 -5.44 15.73
N ARG A 36 11.69 -4.92 16.93
CA ARG A 36 10.56 -4.05 17.26
C ARG A 36 11.01 -2.60 17.35
N ILE A 37 10.35 -1.69 16.64
CA ILE A 37 10.66 -0.25 16.65
C ILE A 37 9.35 0.51 16.87
N GLY A 38 9.29 1.40 17.86
CA GLY A 38 8.10 2.20 18.13
C GLY A 38 7.75 2.34 19.61
N GLY A 39 6.45 2.41 19.91
CA GLY A 39 5.90 2.41 21.27
C GLY A 39 5.20 3.70 21.73
N LEU A 40 5.15 4.74 20.89
CA LEU A 40 4.47 6.01 21.22
C LEU A 40 2.99 5.98 20.82
N SER A 41 2.16 6.74 21.55
CA SER A 41 0.80 7.09 21.12
C SER A 41 0.84 8.36 20.28
N GLU A 42 -0.24 8.71 19.57
CA GLU A 42 -0.28 9.99 18.82
C GLU A 42 -0.10 11.23 19.71
N SER A 43 -0.53 11.18 20.98
CA SER A 43 -0.36 12.29 21.92
C SER A 43 1.08 12.40 22.41
N THR A 44 1.77 11.28 22.64
CA THR A 44 3.18 11.30 23.06
C THR A 44 4.15 11.40 21.90
N ALA A 45 3.78 11.07 20.66
CA ALA A 45 4.67 11.20 19.50
C ALA A 45 4.88 12.65 19.06
N ARG A 46 3.85 13.52 19.15
CA ARG A 46 3.91 14.92 18.73
C ARG A 46 5.03 15.78 19.36
N PRO A 47 5.30 15.70 20.68
CA PRO A 47 6.40 16.45 21.30
C PRO A 47 7.79 15.81 21.13
N MET A 48 7.91 14.63 20.53
CA MET A 48 9.18 13.92 20.42
C MET A 48 9.98 14.37 19.20
N PRO A 49 11.31 14.35 19.25
CA PRO A 49 12.14 14.58 18.08
C PRO A 49 11.94 13.49 17.03
N HIS A 50 12.25 13.82 15.78
CA HIS A 50 12.07 12.93 14.65
C HIS A 50 12.99 11.70 14.73
N ALA A 51 12.50 10.56 14.26
CA ALA A 51 13.25 9.31 14.16
C ALA A 51 13.61 9.02 12.70
N LEU A 52 14.87 8.71 12.43
CA LEU A 52 15.39 8.29 11.13
C LEU A 52 15.79 6.82 11.23
N VAL A 53 14.92 5.94 10.74
CA VAL A 53 15.12 4.47 10.72
C VAL A 53 15.52 4.05 9.31
N ASN A 54 16.75 3.59 9.14
CA ASN A 54 17.30 3.19 7.85
C ASN A 54 17.75 1.72 7.89
N MET A 55 17.01 0.87 7.18
CA MET A 55 17.25 -0.57 7.05
C MET A 55 17.65 -0.87 5.61
N THR A 56 18.93 -1.15 5.36
CA THR A 56 19.48 -1.38 4.02
C THR A 56 20.23 -2.71 3.93
N ASN A 57 19.99 -3.46 2.86
CA ASN A 57 20.58 -4.79 2.65
C ASN A 57 20.35 -5.73 3.87
N VAL A 58 19.15 -5.69 4.45
CA VAL A 58 18.78 -6.57 5.56
C VAL A 58 18.29 -7.90 4.99
N THR A 59 18.80 -8.99 5.52
CA THR A 59 18.34 -10.35 5.21
C THR A 59 17.57 -10.91 6.40
N SER A 60 16.35 -11.39 6.21
CA SER A 60 15.60 -12.11 7.24
C SER A 60 15.33 -13.54 6.83
N LEU A 61 15.61 -14.47 7.74
CA LEU A 61 15.39 -15.92 7.62
C LEU A 61 14.60 -16.37 8.86
N GLU A 62 13.28 -16.42 8.71
CA GLU A 62 12.34 -16.68 9.80
C GLU A 62 12.32 -15.58 10.87
N GLY A 63 12.78 -14.36 10.56
CA GLY A 63 12.71 -13.19 11.46
C GLY A 63 11.61 -12.20 11.07
N THR A 64 11.16 -11.40 12.03
CA THR A 64 10.04 -10.44 11.88
C THR A 64 10.48 -9.03 12.22
N ILE A 65 10.20 -8.05 11.37
CA ILE A 65 10.32 -6.62 11.69
C ILE A 65 8.94 -6.13 12.14
N VAL A 66 8.85 -5.40 13.25
CA VAL A 66 7.59 -4.86 13.78
C VAL A 66 7.73 -3.36 13.99
N LEU A 67 6.86 -2.58 13.33
CA LEU A 67 6.70 -1.15 13.60
C LEU A 67 5.43 -0.97 14.43
N HIS A 68 5.53 -0.24 15.55
CA HIS A 68 4.46 -0.16 16.52
C HIS A 68 4.12 1.27 16.97
N GLY A 69 2.85 1.65 16.85
CA GLY A 69 2.33 2.93 17.34
C GLY A 69 2.65 4.12 16.44
N ALA A 70 2.58 5.32 17.00
CA ALA A 70 2.78 6.56 16.27
C ALA A 70 4.27 6.89 16.08
N MET A 71 4.64 7.26 14.86
CA MET A 71 5.94 7.84 14.57
C MET A 71 5.95 9.33 14.94
N PRO A 72 7.03 9.87 15.53
CA PRO A 72 7.17 11.31 15.76
C PRO A 72 7.05 12.13 14.47
N PRO A 73 6.57 13.38 14.51
CA PRO A 73 6.49 14.24 13.34
C PRO A 73 7.80 14.32 12.54
N HIS A 74 7.69 14.37 11.22
CA HIS A 74 8.82 14.48 10.28
C HIS A 74 9.82 13.31 10.30
N SER A 75 9.49 12.20 10.95
CA SER A 75 10.28 10.96 10.92
C SER A 75 10.39 10.35 9.52
N SER A 76 11.37 9.45 9.35
CA SER A 76 11.55 8.64 8.15
C SER A 76 11.83 7.19 8.53
N VAL A 77 11.21 6.25 7.82
CA VAL A 77 11.46 4.81 7.89
C VAL A 77 11.72 4.31 6.47
N LEU A 78 12.94 3.84 6.24
CA LEU A 78 13.39 3.27 4.97
C LEU A 78 13.70 1.78 5.16
N LEU A 79 13.12 0.92 4.33
CA LEU A 79 13.52 -0.47 4.14
C LEU A 79 13.89 -0.67 2.66
N ALA A 80 15.18 -0.78 2.37
CA ALA A 80 15.67 -0.82 0.99
C ALA A 80 16.58 -2.03 0.71
N ASN A 81 16.54 -2.52 -0.53
CA ASN A 81 17.46 -3.54 -1.06
C ASN A 81 17.51 -4.82 -0.19
N SER A 82 16.39 -5.19 0.43
CA SER A 82 16.34 -6.19 1.52
C SER A 82 15.60 -7.46 1.11
N ALA A 83 16.02 -8.60 1.65
CA ALA A 83 15.46 -9.93 1.34
C ALA A 83 14.90 -10.55 2.62
N LEU A 84 13.59 -10.46 2.81
CA LEU A 84 12.92 -10.93 4.01
C LEU A 84 12.11 -12.19 3.71
N ARG A 85 12.35 -13.27 4.46
CA ARG A 85 11.62 -14.53 4.34
C ARG A 85 11.20 -15.03 5.70
N ALA A 86 9.96 -15.45 5.84
CA ALA A 86 9.46 -16.14 7.03
C ALA A 86 8.41 -17.19 6.66
N THR A 87 8.15 -18.07 7.62
CA THR A 87 7.13 -19.11 7.55
C THR A 87 6.24 -19.08 8.79
N VAL A 88 5.04 -19.66 8.68
CA VAL A 88 4.05 -19.72 9.77
C VAL A 88 4.64 -20.35 11.04
N ASP A 89 5.48 -21.39 10.91
CA ASP A 89 6.12 -22.05 12.04
C ASP A 89 7.46 -21.42 12.45
N GLY A 90 8.12 -20.69 11.55
CA GLY A 90 9.45 -20.12 11.75
C GLY A 90 9.48 -18.73 12.36
N SER A 91 8.53 -17.84 12.02
CA SER A 91 8.54 -16.43 12.44
C SER A 91 8.50 -16.23 13.97
N GLN A 92 7.87 -17.19 14.66
CA GLN A 92 7.53 -17.14 16.09
C GLN A 92 6.76 -15.86 16.50
N TYR A 93 6.14 -15.17 15.54
CA TYR A 93 5.24 -14.06 15.82
C TYR A 93 3.90 -14.58 16.35
N VAL A 94 3.33 -13.84 17.32
CA VAL A 94 2.01 -14.12 17.89
C VAL A 94 1.20 -12.83 17.81
N PRO A 95 0.05 -12.82 17.10
CA PRO A 95 -0.84 -11.67 17.08
C PRO A 95 -1.28 -11.22 18.47
N MET A 96 -1.40 -9.92 18.65
CA MET A 96 -1.85 -9.27 19.87
C MET A 96 -3.29 -8.75 19.77
N THR A 97 -3.93 -8.77 18.59
CA THR A 97 -5.36 -8.51 18.46
C THR A 97 -6.17 -9.49 19.35
N PRO A 98 -7.11 -9.00 20.19
CA PRO A 98 -7.96 -9.85 21.02
C PRO A 98 -8.68 -10.94 20.21
N GLY A 99 -8.87 -12.12 20.80
CA GLY A 99 -9.49 -13.27 20.12
C GLY A 99 -8.60 -13.98 19.08
N HIS A 100 -7.53 -13.35 18.61
CA HIS A 100 -6.70 -13.84 17.50
C HIS A 100 -5.36 -14.46 17.92
N ALA A 101 -5.16 -14.73 19.22
CA ALA A 101 -3.92 -15.35 19.72
C ALA A 101 -3.67 -16.78 19.19
N GLU A 102 -4.70 -17.48 18.73
CA GLU A 102 -4.59 -18.78 18.06
C GLU A 102 -4.28 -18.67 16.54
N PHE A 103 -4.40 -17.48 15.96
CA PHE A 103 -4.12 -17.25 14.54
C PHE A 103 -2.62 -17.30 14.26
N ARG A 104 -2.15 -18.46 13.79
CA ARG A 104 -0.76 -18.67 13.40
C ARG A 104 -0.50 -18.02 12.04
N CYS A 105 0.39 -17.03 12.02
CA CYS A 105 0.85 -16.35 10.81
C CYS A 105 2.38 -16.25 10.80
N GLY A 106 2.95 -16.08 9.61
CA GLY A 106 4.41 -16.05 9.41
C GLY A 106 4.94 -14.72 8.87
N PRO A 107 4.60 -13.55 9.45
CA PRO A 107 4.91 -12.26 8.84
C PRO A 107 6.41 -11.97 8.82
N VAL A 108 6.86 -11.33 7.75
CA VAL A 108 8.20 -10.72 7.69
C VAL A 108 8.19 -9.27 8.17
N LEU A 109 7.04 -8.60 8.04
CA LEU A 109 6.78 -7.26 8.55
C LEU A 109 5.43 -7.21 9.26
N VAL A 110 5.37 -6.55 10.40
CA VAL A 110 4.13 -6.23 11.12
C VAL A 110 4.02 -4.71 11.28
N LEU A 111 2.85 -4.17 10.96
CA LEU A 111 2.47 -2.78 11.14
C LEU A 111 1.37 -2.74 12.22
N ASP A 112 1.77 -2.42 13.44
CA ASP A 112 0.98 -2.61 14.67
C ASP A 112 0.54 -1.26 15.25
N GLY A 113 -0.64 -0.77 14.87
CA GLY A 113 -1.19 0.53 15.27
C GLY A 113 -0.40 1.70 14.68
N VAL A 114 0.19 1.50 13.50
CA VAL A 114 1.12 2.47 12.90
C VAL A 114 0.40 3.75 12.49
N ARG A 115 0.85 4.88 13.05
CA ARG A 115 0.38 6.22 12.70
C ARG A 115 1.53 7.07 12.19
N LEU A 116 1.48 7.42 10.91
CA LEU A 116 2.40 8.33 10.25
C LEU A 116 1.88 9.76 10.37
N LEU A 117 2.69 10.67 10.92
CA LEU A 117 2.36 12.07 11.17
C LEU A 117 3.41 12.93 10.47
N SER A 118 3.11 13.49 9.30
CA SER A 118 4.12 14.07 8.39
C SER A 118 5.36 13.18 8.20
N THR A 119 5.16 11.85 8.26
CA THR A 119 6.22 10.84 8.31
C THR A 119 6.34 10.17 6.94
N ARG A 120 7.57 9.79 6.58
CA ARG A 120 7.85 9.03 5.36
C ARG A 120 8.08 7.56 5.71
N PHE A 121 7.25 6.65 5.24
CA PHE A 121 7.53 5.23 5.20
C PHE A 121 7.81 4.81 3.76
N VAL A 122 8.97 4.23 3.50
CA VAL A 122 9.40 3.81 2.17
C VAL A 122 9.97 2.40 2.25
N MET A 123 9.34 1.46 1.56
CA MET A 123 9.91 0.16 1.24
C MET A 123 10.26 0.16 -0.25
N THR A 124 11.51 -0.13 -0.60
CA THR A 124 11.92 -0.17 -2.02
C THR A 124 12.88 -1.30 -2.35
N ARG A 125 12.77 -1.85 -3.57
CA ARG A 125 13.67 -2.87 -4.13
C ARG A 125 13.90 -4.06 -3.18
N SER A 126 12.83 -4.50 -2.54
CA SER A 126 12.88 -5.49 -1.47
C SER A 126 11.97 -6.67 -1.79
N THR A 127 12.43 -7.87 -1.43
CA THR A 127 11.72 -9.13 -1.66
C THR A 127 11.18 -9.66 -0.34
N LEU A 128 9.87 -9.86 -0.25
CA LEU A 128 9.17 -10.37 0.93
C LEU A 128 8.53 -11.72 0.59
N VAL A 129 8.90 -12.78 1.32
CA VAL A 129 8.42 -14.16 1.07
C VAL A 129 7.80 -14.74 2.33
N CYS A 130 6.53 -15.17 2.23
CA CYS A 130 5.77 -15.79 3.31
C CYS A 130 5.37 -17.23 2.94
N GLY A 131 5.86 -18.22 3.69
CA GLY A 131 5.55 -19.64 3.49
C GLY A 131 4.61 -20.24 4.55
N GLY A 132 3.60 -21.00 4.13
CA GLY A 132 2.68 -21.71 5.03
C GLY A 132 1.22 -21.57 4.60
N GLY A 133 0.30 -22.25 5.29
CA GLY A 133 -1.12 -22.29 4.91
C GLY A 133 -1.90 -20.98 5.15
N SER A 134 -1.49 -20.21 6.16
CA SER A 134 -2.14 -18.99 6.66
C SER A 134 -1.20 -17.77 6.62
N CYS A 135 -0.28 -17.74 5.66
CA CYS A 135 0.81 -16.77 5.67
C CYS A 135 0.37 -15.40 5.15
N ALA A 136 0.66 -14.34 5.91
CA ALA A 136 0.56 -12.95 5.50
C ALA A 136 1.96 -12.33 5.51
N ALA A 137 2.48 -11.87 4.37
CA ALA A 137 3.85 -11.34 4.32
C ALA A 137 3.99 -10.06 5.15
N ILE A 138 2.98 -9.19 5.05
CA ILE A 138 2.78 -8.03 5.91
C ILE A 138 1.51 -8.28 6.74
N LEU A 139 1.64 -8.24 8.06
CA LEU A 139 0.50 -8.24 8.97
C LEU A 139 0.20 -6.80 9.41
N VAL A 140 -1.07 -6.44 9.50
CA VAL A 140 -1.53 -5.18 10.11
C VAL A 140 -2.41 -5.51 11.31
N GLU A 141 -2.13 -4.88 12.43
CA GLU A 141 -2.91 -5.00 13.67
C GLU A 141 -3.22 -3.58 14.18
N ARG A 142 -4.36 -3.37 14.83
CA ARG A 142 -4.77 -2.07 15.41
C ARG A 142 -4.78 -0.90 14.40
N GLY A 143 -4.90 -1.21 13.11
CA GLY A 143 -5.01 -0.26 11.99
C GLY A 143 -3.69 0.39 11.52
N LEU A 144 -3.74 0.90 10.29
CA LEU A 144 -2.65 1.64 9.62
C LEU A 144 -3.15 3.02 9.20
N GLY A 145 -2.46 4.08 9.64
CA GLY A 145 -2.86 5.47 9.38
C GLY A 145 -1.74 6.33 8.81
N ALA A 146 -2.04 7.09 7.75
CA ALA A 146 -1.21 8.17 7.23
C ALA A 146 -1.94 9.51 7.34
N ASN A 147 -1.34 10.49 8.00
CA ASN A 147 -1.94 11.81 8.22
C ASN A 147 -0.90 12.95 8.12
N LEU A 148 -1.38 14.19 7.92
CA LEU A 148 -0.57 15.40 7.87
C LEU A 148 0.51 15.38 6.76
N SER A 149 0.10 15.14 5.51
CA SER A 149 1.00 14.96 4.36
C SER A 149 2.07 13.89 4.58
N SER A 150 1.69 12.78 5.21
CA SER A 150 2.54 11.58 5.29
C SER A 150 2.61 10.85 3.96
N VAL A 151 3.65 10.04 3.78
CA VAL A 151 3.77 9.15 2.63
C VAL A 151 4.07 7.72 3.05
N PHE A 152 3.38 6.77 2.44
CA PHE A 152 3.66 5.33 2.51
C PHE A 152 3.90 4.84 1.08
N TYR A 153 5.11 4.39 0.77
CA TYR A 153 5.48 3.89 -0.55
C TYR A 153 6.00 2.46 -0.47
N MET A 154 5.49 1.60 -1.36
CA MET A 154 6.09 0.30 -1.71
C MET A 154 6.45 0.34 -3.19
N ASP A 155 7.75 0.33 -3.50
CA ASP A 155 8.27 0.57 -4.85
C ASP A 155 9.28 -0.50 -5.28
N ASN A 156 9.14 -1.06 -6.49
CA ASN A 156 10.03 -2.14 -6.95
C ASN A 156 10.08 -3.34 -5.96
N CYS A 157 8.99 -3.60 -5.25
CA CYS A 157 8.90 -4.68 -4.28
C CYS A 157 8.34 -5.96 -4.91
N VAL A 158 8.96 -7.10 -4.58
CA VAL A 158 8.45 -8.43 -4.94
C VAL A 158 7.87 -9.06 -3.69
N VAL A 159 6.56 -9.30 -3.65
CA VAL A 159 5.92 -9.91 -2.47
C VAL A 159 5.23 -11.21 -2.87
N MET A 160 5.65 -12.30 -2.23
CA MET A 160 5.17 -13.65 -2.52
C MET A 160 4.63 -14.30 -1.25
N SER A 161 3.37 -14.71 -1.29
CA SER A 161 2.71 -15.44 -0.23
C SER A 161 1.83 -16.55 -0.80
N ARG A 162 1.32 -17.43 0.06
CA ARG A 162 0.25 -18.38 -0.30
C ARG A 162 -1.14 -17.77 -0.14
N THR A 163 -1.35 -17.07 0.96
CA THR A 163 -2.68 -16.71 1.48
C THR A 163 -2.92 -15.21 1.31
N TYR A 164 -2.08 -14.39 1.93
CA TYR A 164 -2.22 -12.93 1.91
C TYR A 164 -0.88 -12.23 1.63
N VAL A 165 -0.89 -11.13 0.87
CA VAL A 165 0.28 -10.22 0.81
C VAL A 165 0.28 -9.30 2.03
N MET A 166 -0.76 -8.48 2.20
CA MET A 166 -1.01 -7.62 3.34
C MET A 166 -2.37 -7.98 3.96
N TYR A 167 -2.37 -8.46 5.20
CA TYR A 167 -3.57 -8.88 5.92
C TYR A 167 -3.74 -8.06 7.19
N ALA A 168 -4.87 -7.37 7.32
CA ALA A 168 -5.21 -6.60 8.51
C ALA A 168 -6.22 -7.38 9.37
N ILE A 169 -5.86 -7.68 10.61
CA ILE A 169 -6.75 -8.36 11.57
C ILE A 169 -7.60 -7.28 12.25
N GLU A 170 -8.91 -7.23 11.96
CA GLU A 170 -9.88 -6.28 12.57
C GLU A 170 -9.30 -4.86 12.60
N SER A 171 -8.89 -4.38 11.42
CA SER A 171 -7.98 -3.25 11.27
C SER A 171 -8.23 -2.49 9.97
N ASP A 172 -8.23 -1.17 10.09
CA ASP A 172 -8.54 -0.24 8.99
C ASP A 172 -7.29 0.36 8.34
N LEU A 173 -7.44 0.77 7.07
CA LEU A 173 -6.56 1.72 6.42
C LEU A 173 -7.19 3.12 6.47
N ARG A 174 -6.44 4.11 6.95
CA ARG A 174 -6.84 5.53 6.83
C ARG A 174 -5.72 6.38 6.23
N VAL A 175 -5.96 6.94 5.04
CA VAL A 175 -5.09 7.91 4.36
C VAL A 175 -5.79 9.27 4.43
N ALA A 176 -5.22 10.23 5.17
CA ALA A 176 -5.88 11.47 5.54
C ALA A 176 -4.97 12.70 5.44
N GLY A 177 -5.59 13.89 5.34
CA GLY A 177 -4.89 15.17 5.50
C GLY A 177 -3.78 15.39 4.47
N GLY A 178 -4.08 15.22 3.18
CA GLY A 178 -3.12 15.39 2.09
C GLY A 178 -2.03 14.32 2.02
N SER A 179 -2.26 13.14 2.57
CA SER A 179 -1.28 12.04 2.58
C SER A 179 -1.35 11.18 1.31
N VAL A 180 -0.29 10.41 1.05
CA VAL A 180 -0.21 9.49 -0.10
C VAL A 180 0.11 8.07 0.37
N PHE A 181 -0.69 7.10 -0.09
CA PHE A 181 -0.36 5.68 -0.04
C PHE A 181 -0.15 5.18 -1.47
N SER A 182 1.06 4.69 -1.78
CA SER A 182 1.48 4.31 -3.14
C SER A 182 2.04 2.89 -3.16
N ILE A 183 1.50 2.05 -4.04
CA ILE A 183 2.11 0.78 -4.46
C ILE A 183 2.52 0.97 -5.92
N GLN A 184 3.79 0.78 -6.24
CA GLN A 184 4.32 1.09 -7.56
C GLN A 184 5.43 0.14 -8.01
N HIS A 185 5.54 -0.09 -9.33
CA HIS A 185 6.58 -0.93 -9.95
C HIS A 185 6.74 -2.32 -9.31
N SER A 186 5.69 -2.84 -8.68
CA SER A 186 5.76 -3.98 -7.76
C SER A 186 5.13 -5.24 -8.34
N SER A 187 5.60 -6.40 -7.90
CA SER A 187 5.09 -7.71 -8.34
C SER A 187 4.60 -8.50 -7.13
N TRP A 188 3.28 -8.65 -7.01
CA TRP A 188 2.62 -9.24 -5.84
C TRP A 188 1.94 -10.56 -6.23
N SER A 189 2.15 -11.60 -5.43
CA SER A 189 1.65 -12.96 -5.68
C SER A 189 1.04 -13.57 -4.42
N ALA A 190 -0.24 -13.96 -4.51
CA ALA A 190 -0.98 -14.69 -3.48
C ALA A 190 -2.01 -15.59 -4.19
N PRO A 191 -1.59 -16.76 -4.72
CA PRO A 191 -2.38 -17.56 -5.66
C PRO A 191 -3.38 -18.48 -4.95
N SER A 192 -4.03 -17.99 -3.89
CA SER A 192 -5.08 -18.74 -3.19
C SER A 192 -6.27 -19.03 -4.11
N ILE A 193 -7.12 -19.97 -3.69
CA ILE A 193 -8.42 -20.30 -4.29
C ILE A 193 -9.58 -20.09 -3.30
N ASN A 194 -9.31 -19.50 -2.14
CA ASN A 194 -10.33 -19.19 -1.14
C ASN A 194 -10.89 -17.77 -1.35
N ILE A 195 -12.13 -17.58 -0.93
CA ILE A 195 -12.80 -16.26 -0.87
C ILE A 195 -12.11 -15.42 0.20
N TYR A 196 -11.99 -14.11 -0.03
CA TYR A 196 -11.30 -13.12 0.84
C TYR A 196 -9.77 -13.24 0.93
N GLU A 197 -9.15 -14.27 0.33
CA GLU A 197 -7.69 -14.40 0.30
C GLU A 197 -7.07 -13.70 -0.94
N GLY A 198 -6.19 -12.72 -0.71
CA GLY A 198 -5.76 -11.79 -1.74
C GLY A 198 -4.59 -10.89 -1.34
N ALA A 199 -4.43 -9.76 -2.05
CA ALA A 199 -3.29 -8.88 -1.82
C ALA A 199 -3.44 -7.97 -0.59
N TYR A 200 -4.60 -7.34 -0.40
CA TYR A 200 -4.75 -6.21 0.51
C TYR A 200 -6.11 -6.31 1.21
N VAL A 201 -6.13 -6.89 2.40
CA VAL A 201 -7.38 -7.20 3.13
C VAL A 201 -7.45 -6.34 4.38
N PHE A 202 -8.50 -5.52 4.50
CA PHE A 202 -8.76 -4.62 5.61
C PHE A 202 -10.22 -4.72 6.07
N GLU A 203 -10.54 -4.23 7.27
CA GLU A 203 -11.93 -4.07 7.69
C GLU A 203 -12.56 -2.90 6.93
N ASP A 204 -12.20 -1.65 7.24
CA ASP A 204 -12.61 -0.49 6.44
C ASP A 204 -11.40 0.24 5.80
N VAL A 205 -11.62 0.85 4.63
CA VAL A 205 -10.61 1.67 3.94
C VAL A 205 -11.15 3.08 3.71
N ALA A 206 -10.41 4.09 4.18
CA ALA A 206 -10.77 5.49 4.06
C ALA A 206 -9.64 6.35 3.46
N VAL A 207 -9.94 7.08 2.38
CA VAL A 207 -9.06 8.04 1.72
C VAL A 207 -9.75 9.41 1.73
N VAL A 208 -9.29 10.31 2.60
CA VAL A 208 -10.05 11.51 2.99
C VAL A 208 -9.17 12.76 3.08
N GLY A 209 -9.78 13.94 3.10
CA GLY A 209 -9.08 15.22 3.24
C GLY A 209 -8.03 15.47 2.17
N GLY A 210 -8.39 15.35 0.88
CA GLY A 210 -7.51 15.60 -0.26
C GLY A 210 -6.32 14.64 -0.36
N SER A 211 -6.50 13.38 0.02
CA SER A 211 -5.43 12.36 0.05
C SER A 211 -5.47 11.46 -1.19
N VAL A 212 -4.39 10.69 -1.41
CA VAL A 212 -4.28 9.78 -2.56
C VAL A 212 -3.98 8.35 -2.12
N LEU A 213 -4.73 7.40 -2.68
CA LEU A 213 -4.40 5.97 -2.69
C LEU A 213 -4.17 5.55 -4.14
N GLN A 214 -2.95 5.14 -4.48
CA GLN A 214 -2.60 4.77 -5.85
C GLN A 214 -1.91 3.41 -5.95
N VAL A 215 -2.26 2.68 -7.00
CA VAL A 215 -1.62 1.44 -7.44
C VAL A 215 -1.21 1.63 -8.89
N VAL A 216 0.09 1.69 -9.16
CA VAL A 216 0.61 2.08 -10.48
C VAL A 216 1.70 1.16 -11.02
N SER A 217 1.73 0.91 -12.33
CA SER A 217 2.80 0.20 -13.03
C SER A 217 3.18 -1.16 -12.40
N SER A 218 2.20 -1.89 -11.84
CA SER A 218 2.43 -3.07 -10.99
C SER A 218 1.70 -4.31 -11.51
N THR A 219 2.21 -5.50 -11.15
CA THR A 219 1.68 -6.80 -11.56
C THR A 219 1.15 -7.58 -10.36
N PHE A 220 -0.08 -8.06 -10.46
CA PHE A 220 -0.77 -8.78 -9.39
C PHE A 220 -1.19 -10.17 -9.86
N ARG A 221 -0.75 -11.21 -9.15
CA ARG A 221 -1.07 -12.63 -9.41
C ARG A 221 -1.77 -13.22 -8.20
N LEU A 222 -3.08 -13.04 -8.16
CA LEU A 222 -3.88 -13.21 -6.96
C LEU A 222 -4.99 -14.24 -7.18
N GLY A 223 -5.44 -14.83 -6.08
CA GLY A 223 -6.68 -15.56 -6.01
C GLY A 223 -7.86 -14.63 -6.20
N PHE A 224 -8.33 -14.08 -5.09
CA PHE A 224 -9.66 -13.48 -5.02
C PHE A 224 -9.67 -11.99 -5.38
N ALA A 225 -8.93 -11.17 -4.64
CA ALA A 225 -9.00 -9.71 -4.78
C ALA A 225 -7.64 -9.02 -4.65
N MET A 226 -7.47 -7.87 -5.32
CA MET A 226 -6.36 -6.95 -5.01
C MET A 226 -6.64 -6.24 -3.68
N LEU A 227 -7.71 -5.45 -3.59
CA LEU A 227 -8.24 -4.88 -2.35
C LEU A 227 -9.51 -5.65 -1.95
N ALA A 228 -9.60 -6.10 -0.70
CA ALA A 228 -10.83 -6.58 -0.07
C ALA A 228 -11.12 -5.77 1.20
N ALA A 229 -12.33 -5.21 1.31
CA ALA A 229 -12.77 -4.44 2.48
C ALA A 229 -14.27 -4.57 2.73
N ALA A 230 -14.72 -4.34 3.97
CA ALA A 230 -16.12 -4.20 4.29
C ALA A 230 -16.70 -2.89 3.73
N THR A 231 -15.97 -1.77 3.85
CA THR A 231 -16.29 -0.50 3.18
C THR A 231 -15.07 0.18 2.53
N LEU A 232 -15.36 1.03 1.55
CA LEU A 232 -14.41 1.94 0.89
C LEU A 232 -14.99 3.36 0.87
N THR A 233 -14.34 4.27 1.58
CA THR A 233 -14.69 5.69 1.69
C THR A 233 -13.66 6.55 0.97
N VAL A 234 -14.08 7.36 0.00
CA VAL A 234 -13.22 8.31 -0.73
C VAL A 234 -13.91 9.68 -0.78
N THR A 235 -13.45 10.63 0.05
CA THR A 235 -14.14 11.91 0.30
C THR A 235 -13.19 13.12 0.33
N ASP A 236 -13.77 14.32 0.39
CA ASP A 236 -13.08 15.61 0.51
C ASP A 236 -12.03 15.86 -0.59
N GLY A 237 -12.37 15.59 -1.86
CA GLY A 237 -11.47 15.80 -3.00
C GLY A 237 -10.28 14.82 -3.03
N SER A 238 -10.45 13.61 -2.50
CA SER A 238 -9.42 12.57 -2.51
C SER A 238 -9.40 11.79 -3.84
N TRP A 239 -8.31 11.07 -4.09
CA TRP A 239 -8.07 10.41 -5.38
C TRP A 239 -7.71 8.94 -5.20
N LEU A 240 -8.45 8.05 -5.88
CA LEU A 240 -8.17 6.63 -5.97
C LEU A 240 -7.68 6.32 -7.39
N VAL A 241 -6.50 5.71 -7.52
CA VAL A 241 -5.84 5.53 -8.83
C VAL A 241 -5.42 4.08 -9.05
N HIS A 242 -5.80 3.53 -10.19
CA HIS A 242 -5.26 2.29 -10.73
C HIS A 242 -4.74 2.59 -12.14
N ARG A 243 -3.41 2.62 -12.33
CA ARG A 243 -2.76 2.99 -13.61
C ARG A 243 -1.74 1.96 -14.09
N ASN A 244 -1.73 1.60 -15.37
CA ASN A 244 -0.67 0.77 -15.99
C ASN A 244 -0.44 -0.60 -15.30
N ASN A 245 -1.47 -1.20 -14.69
CA ASN A 245 -1.30 -2.45 -13.95
C ASN A 245 -1.70 -3.70 -14.77
N GLU A 246 -1.04 -4.82 -14.51
CA GLU A 246 -1.52 -6.14 -14.93
C GLU A 246 -2.15 -6.87 -13.74
N PHE A 247 -3.47 -6.96 -13.72
CA PHE A 247 -4.23 -7.69 -12.72
C PHE A 247 -4.58 -9.10 -13.23
N ARG A 248 -4.11 -10.13 -12.52
CA ARG A 248 -4.61 -11.52 -12.62
C ARG A 248 -5.32 -11.86 -11.32
N THR A 249 -6.63 -11.63 -11.27
CA THR A 249 -7.44 -11.69 -10.04
C THR A 249 -8.92 -11.80 -10.41
N ALA A 250 -9.79 -12.26 -9.51
CA ALA A 250 -11.23 -12.19 -9.75
C ALA A 250 -11.74 -10.73 -9.64
N TYR A 251 -11.25 -9.96 -8.66
CA TYR A 251 -11.67 -8.57 -8.43
C TYR A 251 -10.47 -7.65 -8.16
N VAL A 252 -10.46 -6.44 -8.70
CA VAL A 252 -9.48 -5.42 -8.27
C VAL A 252 -9.89 -4.86 -6.90
N VAL A 253 -11.17 -4.52 -6.72
CA VAL A 253 -11.75 -4.04 -5.45
C VAL A 253 -12.96 -4.89 -5.10
N TYR A 254 -12.83 -5.75 -4.10
CA TYR A 254 -13.93 -6.53 -3.54
C TYR A 254 -14.48 -5.85 -2.28
N LEU A 255 -15.79 -5.60 -2.27
CA LEU A 255 -16.51 -5.06 -1.13
C LEU A 255 -17.51 -6.09 -0.59
N VAL A 256 -17.50 -6.26 0.74
CA VAL A 256 -18.37 -7.22 1.44
C VAL A 256 -19.79 -6.68 1.63
N LYS A 257 -19.93 -5.38 1.92
CA LYS A 257 -21.24 -4.72 2.11
C LYS A 257 -21.76 -4.20 0.77
N GLU A 258 -23.02 -4.48 0.44
CA GLU A 258 -23.66 -4.07 -0.82
C GLU A 258 -23.62 -2.55 -1.03
N ASN A 259 -23.88 -1.79 0.04
CA ASN A 259 -23.77 -0.32 0.08
C ASN A 259 -22.43 0.13 0.71
N GLY A 260 -21.36 -0.63 0.48
CA GLY A 260 -20.05 -0.44 1.12
C GLY A 260 -19.23 0.74 0.57
N VAL A 261 -19.72 1.49 -0.42
CA VAL A 261 -19.00 2.63 -1.01
C VAL A 261 -19.59 3.96 -0.56
N ALA A 262 -18.73 4.82 -0.02
CA ALA A 262 -18.99 6.25 0.17
C ALA A 262 -18.03 7.05 -0.70
N PHE A 263 -18.52 7.60 -1.83
CA PHE A 263 -17.69 8.30 -2.81
C PHE A 263 -18.33 9.64 -3.20
N CYS A 264 -17.76 10.74 -2.73
CA CYS A 264 -18.38 12.07 -2.83
C CYS A 264 -17.38 13.24 -2.73
N ASP A 265 -17.89 14.46 -2.63
CA ASP A 265 -17.15 15.70 -2.35
C ASP A 265 -16.03 16.03 -3.36
N ARG A 266 -16.30 15.82 -4.65
CA ARG A 266 -15.35 16.01 -5.78
C ARG A 266 -14.13 15.08 -5.72
N SER A 267 -14.23 13.97 -4.99
CA SER A 267 -13.25 12.90 -5.09
C SER A 267 -13.34 12.20 -6.45
N VAL A 268 -12.25 11.58 -6.89
CA VAL A 268 -12.15 10.95 -8.23
C VAL A 268 -11.57 9.53 -8.13
N TRP A 269 -12.10 8.61 -8.96
CA TRP A 269 -11.47 7.31 -9.22
C TRP A 269 -10.99 7.26 -10.67
N SER A 270 -9.67 7.17 -10.85
CA SER A 270 -9.06 6.99 -12.17
C SER A 270 -8.66 5.53 -12.40
N ILE A 271 -9.21 4.93 -13.45
CA ILE A 271 -8.94 3.56 -13.90
C ILE A 271 -8.34 3.67 -15.30
N LEU A 272 -7.01 3.55 -15.39
CA LEU A 272 -6.23 3.97 -16.56
C LEU A 272 -5.29 2.85 -17.03
N ASP A 273 -5.35 2.47 -18.30
CA ASP A 273 -4.34 1.64 -18.96
C ASP A 273 -4.07 0.29 -18.24
N ASN A 274 -5.06 -0.27 -17.55
CA ASN A 274 -4.93 -1.53 -16.82
C ASN A 274 -5.34 -2.72 -17.70
N LYS A 275 -4.67 -3.85 -17.53
CA LYS A 275 -5.01 -5.14 -18.13
C LYS A 275 -5.55 -6.10 -17.06
N LEU A 276 -6.80 -6.49 -17.18
CA LEU A 276 -7.49 -7.40 -16.26
C LEU A 276 -7.67 -8.78 -16.90
N THR A 277 -7.19 -9.82 -16.22
CA THR A 277 -7.29 -11.21 -16.64
C THR A 277 -7.57 -12.13 -15.44
N TYR A 278 -7.91 -13.39 -15.70
CA TYR A 278 -8.33 -14.34 -14.68
C TYR A 278 -7.26 -14.63 -13.63
N GLY A 279 -7.68 -14.61 -12.35
CA GLY A 279 -6.87 -15.04 -11.20
C GLY A 279 -6.87 -16.55 -10.99
N SER A 280 -6.21 -17.02 -9.93
CA SER A 280 -6.23 -18.45 -9.57
C SER A 280 -7.56 -18.91 -8.98
N TYR A 281 -8.37 -17.99 -8.43
CA TYR A 281 -9.67 -18.29 -7.83
C TYR A 281 -10.73 -18.70 -8.86
N SER A 282 -10.79 -18.01 -10.01
CA SER A 282 -11.82 -18.24 -11.02
C SER A 282 -11.30 -18.00 -12.45
N PRO A 283 -11.53 -18.95 -13.38
CA PRO A 283 -11.19 -18.79 -14.80
C PRO A 283 -12.24 -17.99 -15.59
N THR A 284 -13.28 -17.47 -14.95
CA THR A 284 -14.38 -16.73 -15.61
C THR A 284 -14.61 -15.32 -15.06
N ILE A 285 -14.11 -15.02 -13.85
CA ILE A 285 -14.31 -13.73 -13.19
C ILE A 285 -13.01 -12.91 -13.31
N ALA A 286 -13.13 -11.71 -13.85
CA ALA A 286 -12.07 -10.70 -13.90
C ALA A 286 -12.73 -9.32 -14.03
N HIS A 287 -13.05 -8.70 -12.89
CA HIS A 287 -13.78 -7.44 -12.80
C HIS A 287 -13.00 -6.37 -12.02
N MET A 288 -13.34 -5.10 -12.23
CA MET A 288 -12.81 -4.03 -11.39
C MET A 288 -13.40 -4.11 -9.99
N THR A 289 -14.73 -4.27 -9.89
CA THR A 289 -15.43 -4.30 -8.60
C THR A 289 -16.24 -5.57 -8.38
N SER A 290 -16.44 -5.94 -7.10
CA SER A 290 -17.58 -6.80 -6.73
C SER A 290 -18.90 -6.08 -7.01
N LYS A 291 -20.04 -6.76 -6.87
CA LYS A 291 -21.33 -6.08 -7.03
C LYS A 291 -21.56 -5.16 -5.84
N TRP A 292 -21.52 -3.85 -6.06
CA TRP A 292 -21.87 -2.81 -5.10
C TRP A 292 -22.90 -1.86 -5.69
N SER A 293 -23.74 -1.31 -4.83
CA SER A 293 -24.65 -0.21 -5.16
C SER A 293 -24.18 1.03 -4.40
N PRO A 294 -24.04 2.20 -5.04
CA PRO A 294 -23.82 3.46 -4.31
C PRO A 294 -24.98 3.71 -3.35
N ALA A 295 -24.70 4.26 -2.18
CA ALA A 295 -25.74 4.90 -1.39
C ALA A 295 -26.35 6.07 -2.20
N THR A 296 -27.65 6.32 -2.08
CA THR A 296 -28.43 7.21 -2.97
C THR A 296 -27.87 8.63 -3.11
N ASP A 297 -27.21 9.14 -2.07
CA ASP A 297 -26.62 10.48 -2.03
C ASP A 297 -25.17 10.54 -2.55
N THR A 298 -24.54 9.39 -2.82
CA THR A 298 -23.17 9.33 -3.36
C THR A 298 -23.19 9.53 -4.87
N ARG A 299 -22.22 10.31 -5.37
CA ARG A 299 -22.06 10.64 -6.79
C ARG A 299 -20.59 10.48 -7.15
N PRO A 300 -20.12 9.23 -7.36
CA PRO A 300 -18.74 8.96 -7.72
C PRO A 300 -18.40 9.61 -9.07
N THR A 301 -17.25 10.28 -9.14
CA THR A 301 -16.64 10.69 -10.40
C THR A 301 -15.60 9.64 -10.77
N ILE A 302 -15.87 8.85 -11.81
CA ILE A 302 -14.99 7.77 -12.27
C ILE A 302 -14.56 8.02 -13.71
N TYR A 303 -13.26 7.95 -13.98
CA TYR A 303 -12.69 8.00 -15.33
C TYR A 303 -12.14 6.64 -15.73
N GLY A 304 -12.51 6.19 -16.93
CA GLY A 304 -12.01 4.96 -17.55
C GLY A 304 -11.25 5.29 -18.82
N VAL A 305 -9.97 4.94 -18.90
CA VAL A 305 -9.12 5.22 -20.08
C VAL A 305 -8.34 3.96 -20.46
N CYS A 306 -8.44 3.54 -21.73
CA CYS A 306 -7.63 2.47 -22.34
C CYS A 306 -7.47 1.15 -21.56
N ASN A 307 -8.45 0.73 -20.77
CA ASN A 307 -8.37 -0.55 -20.05
C ASN A 307 -8.67 -1.75 -20.98
N GLU A 308 -8.02 -2.87 -20.72
CA GLU A 308 -8.26 -4.17 -21.36
C GLU A 308 -8.81 -5.15 -20.33
N ALA A 309 -9.87 -5.88 -20.66
CA ALA A 309 -10.41 -6.98 -19.86
C ALA A 309 -10.50 -8.25 -20.71
N ARG A 310 -9.98 -9.37 -20.17
CA ARG A 310 -10.11 -10.72 -20.76
C ARG A 310 -9.58 -10.83 -22.20
N GLY A 311 -8.64 -9.98 -22.61
CA GLY A 311 -8.06 -9.94 -23.96
C GLY A 311 -8.70 -8.93 -24.92
N SER A 312 -9.71 -8.18 -24.48
CA SER A 312 -10.44 -7.19 -25.29
C SER A 312 -10.37 -5.79 -24.64
N PRO A 313 -10.37 -4.69 -25.42
CA PRO A 313 -10.59 -3.35 -24.88
C PRO A 313 -11.93 -3.27 -24.15
N VAL A 314 -11.97 -2.58 -23.02
CA VAL A 314 -13.20 -2.35 -22.24
C VAL A 314 -14.01 -1.25 -22.90
N THR A 315 -15.21 -1.58 -23.36
CA THR A 315 -16.15 -0.60 -23.95
C THR A 315 -17.32 -0.28 -23.04
N ASP A 316 -17.72 -1.22 -22.17
CA ASP A 316 -18.79 -1.01 -21.18
C ASP A 316 -18.27 -1.36 -19.79
N TYR A 317 -18.02 -0.34 -18.95
CA TYR A 317 -17.48 -0.57 -17.60
C TYR A 317 -18.49 -1.22 -16.64
N GLN A 318 -19.79 -1.14 -16.94
CA GLN A 318 -20.82 -1.81 -16.17
C GLN A 318 -20.81 -3.30 -16.47
N ASP A 319 -20.91 -3.69 -17.74
CA ASP A 319 -21.00 -5.10 -18.13
C ASP A 319 -19.62 -5.80 -18.12
N ASP A 320 -18.55 -5.13 -18.59
CA ASP A 320 -17.22 -5.76 -18.63
C ASP A 320 -16.57 -5.83 -17.24
N LEU A 321 -16.66 -4.75 -16.47
CA LEU A 321 -15.89 -4.55 -15.24
C LEU A 321 -16.75 -4.51 -13.96
N ASN A 322 -18.07 -4.71 -14.08
CA ASN A 322 -19.02 -4.75 -12.97
C ASN A 322 -19.04 -3.46 -12.12
N ILE A 323 -18.82 -2.31 -12.76
CA ILE A 323 -18.94 -0.99 -12.14
C ILE A 323 -20.38 -0.51 -12.30
N GLY A 324 -21.21 -0.73 -11.27
CA GLY A 324 -22.66 -0.42 -11.27
C GLY A 324 -23.03 1.07 -11.26
N VAL A 325 -22.12 1.96 -11.68
CA VAL A 325 -22.29 3.42 -11.72
C VAL A 325 -21.72 4.01 -13.00
N PRO A 326 -22.20 5.17 -13.47
CA PRO A 326 -21.68 5.80 -14.69
C PRO A 326 -20.17 6.06 -14.63
N VAL A 327 -19.46 5.66 -15.66
CA VAL A 327 -18.03 5.93 -15.87
C VAL A 327 -17.87 6.90 -17.03
N THR A 328 -17.07 7.96 -16.84
CA THR A 328 -16.63 8.82 -17.95
C THR A 328 -15.52 8.11 -18.70
N VAL A 329 -15.89 7.43 -19.78
CA VAL A 329 -14.93 6.75 -20.67
C VAL A 329 -14.27 7.78 -21.59
N LEU A 330 -12.94 7.75 -21.68
CA LEU A 330 -12.15 8.55 -22.61
C LEU A 330 -11.33 7.64 -23.55
N ASP A 331 -11.04 8.14 -24.75
CA ASP A 331 -10.23 7.43 -25.74
C ASP A 331 -8.81 7.14 -25.24
N CYS A 332 -8.19 6.07 -25.77
CA CYS A 332 -6.78 5.78 -25.52
C CYS A 332 -5.89 6.98 -25.90
N GLY A 333 -5.04 7.41 -24.97
CA GLY A 333 -4.19 8.60 -25.14
C GLY A 333 -4.87 9.94 -24.76
N ALA A 334 -6.14 9.94 -24.38
CA ALA A 334 -6.78 11.12 -23.80
C ALA A 334 -6.22 11.41 -22.39
N CYS A 335 -5.89 12.67 -22.14
CA CYS A 335 -5.19 13.09 -20.93
C CYS A 335 -5.81 14.38 -20.36
N THR A 336 -6.95 14.23 -19.68
CA THR A 336 -7.59 15.35 -18.96
C THR A 336 -7.01 15.47 -17.54
N VAL A 337 -6.92 16.70 -17.02
CA VAL A 337 -6.40 16.97 -15.66
C VAL A 337 -7.11 16.10 -14.63
N ASP A 338 -8.44 16.01 -14.68
CA ASP A 338 -9.25 15.27 -13.71
C ASP A 338 -9.04 13.75 -13.77
N ALA A 339 -8.67 13.20 -14.94
CA ALA A 339 -8.39 11.78 -15.09
C ALA A 339 -6.94 11.43 -14.73
N VAL A 340 -5.94 12.18 -15.23
CA VAL A 340 -4.53 11.76 -15.16
C VAL A 340 -3.69 12.48 -14.10
N CYS A 341 -4.19 13.56 -13.50
CA CYS A 341 -3.48 14.34 -12.48
C CYS A 341 -4.25 14.45 -11.17
N PHE A 342 -3.58 14.75 -10.07
CA PHE A 342 -4.27 15.17 -8.85
C PHE A 342 -4.76 16.62 -9.02
N ALA A 343 -6.01 16.78 -9.45
CA ALA A 343 -6.57 18.06 -9.90
C ALA A 343 -6.38 19.21 -8.89
N ALA A 344 -6.56 18.95 -7.58
CA ALA A 344 -6.42 19.96 -6.51
C ALA A 344 -5.00 20.56 -6.37
N ARG A 345 -4.00 19.98 -7.04
CA ARG A 345 -2.59 20.41 -7.06
C ARG A 345 -2.03 20.59 -8.47
N THR A 346 -2.89 20.53 -9.50
CA THR A 346 -2.49 20.70 -10.89
C THR A 346 -2.91 22.09 -11.37
N SER A 347 -2.00 22.79 -12.06
CA SER A 347 -2.27 24.13 -12.61
C SER A 347 -2.79 24.07 -14.05
N ILE A 348 -2.19 23.21 -14.86
CA ILE A 348 -2.53 22.96 -16.27
C ILE A 348 -1.95 21.60 -16.69
N ILE A 349 -2.40 21.07 -17.81
CA ILE A 349 -1.80 19.91 -18.49
C ILE A 349 -1.11 20.39 -19.77
N SER A 350 0.11 19.93 -20.03
CA SER A 350 0.92 20.30 -21.19
C SER A 350 1.45 19.03 -21.85
N GLY A 351 1.00 18.71 -23.07
CA GLY A 351 1.45 17.50 -23.77
C GLY A 351 1.18 16.19 -23.01
N CYS A 352 0.05 16.13 -22.28
CA CYS A 352 -0.31 15.08 -21.32
C CYS A 352 0.49 15.02 -20.00
N GLU A 353 1.45 15.93 -19.77
CA GLU A 353 2.18 16.04 -18.50
C GLU A 353 1.48 17.02 -17.55
N CYS A 354 1.39 16.65 -16.27
CA CYS A 354 0.74 17.47 -15.23
C CYS A 354 1.70 18.58 -14.77
N VAL A 355 1.34 19.84 -14.98
CA VAL A 355 2.14 20.99 -14.49
C VAL A 355 1.63 21.38 -13.10
N CYS A 356 2.42 21.11 -12.07
CA CYS A 356 1.97 21.23 -10.69
C CYS A 356 1.84 22.69 -10.19
N ALA A 357 0.77 22.93 -9.45
CA ALA A 357 0.58 24.11 -8.62
C ALA A 357 1.37 23.97 -7.29
N ALA A 358 1.35 25.02 -6.47
CA ALA A 358 2.04 25.03 -5.18
C ALA A 358 1.59 23.87 -4.26
N GLY A 359 2.58 23.08 -3.80
CA GLY A 359 2.36 21.90 -2.97
C GLY A 359 1.91 20.64 -3.73
N GLY A 360 1.99 20.64 -5.06
CA GLY A 360 1.93 19.42 -5.87
C GLY A 360 3.32 18.82 -6.08
N HIS A 361 3.43 17.49 -6.07
CA HIS A 361 4.71 16.77 -6.13
C HIS A 361 4.71 15.62 -7.15
N GLY A 362 5.80 15.51 -7.91
CA GLY A 362 5.99 14.46 -8.92
C GLY A 362 5.04 14.59 -10.13
N ASP A 363 5.13 13.61 -11.04
CA ASP A 363 4.55 13.65 -12.39
C ASP A 363 3.02 13.74 -12.44
N THR A 364 2.35 13.42 -11.32
CA THR A 364 0.88 13.51 -11.16
C THR A 364 0.44 14.54 -10.13
N CYS A 365 1.36 15.39 -9.65
CA CYS A 365 1.12 16.48 -8.70
C CYS A 365 0.50 16.06 -7.37
N LEU A 366 0.99 14.97 -6.78
CA LEU A 366 0.51 14.42 -5.52
C LEU A 366 0.59 15.42 -4.34
N PRO A 367 -0.28 15.32 -3.32
CA PRO A 367 -0.39 16.28 -2.22
C PRO A 367 0.71 16.18 -1.14
N ALA A 368 1.63 15.22 -1.27
CA ALA A 368 2.78 15.05 -0.39
C ALA A 368 4.02 14.66 -1.20
N ALA A 369 5.20 15.01 -0.68
CA ALA A 369 6.48 14.85 -1.38
C ALA A 369 6.76 13.37 -1.73
N VAL A 370 6.93 13.10 -3.03
CA VAL A 370 7.41 11.81 -3.55
C VAL A 370 8.80 11.53 -2.97
N PRO A 371 9.05 10.35 -2.37
CA PRO A 371 10.37 9.98 -1.88
C PRO A 371 11.47 9.97 -2.96
N ASP A 372 12.66 10.41 -2.60
CA ASP A 372 13.85 10.27 -3.44
C ASP A 372 14.31 8.80 -3.55
N GLY A 373 14.95 8.46 -4.67
CA GLY A 373 15.59 7.14 -4.84
C GLY A 373 14.62 5.97 -4.98
N LEU A 374 13.39 6.22 -5.46
CA LEU A 374 12.48 5.20 -6.01
C LEU A 374 12.98 4.73 -7.39
N GLY A 375 12.47 3.60 -7.87
CA GLY A 375 12.93 2.94 -9.10
C GLY A 375 13.86 1.75 -8.85
N PRO A 376 14.32 1.06 -9.91
CA PRO A 376 15.38 0.06 -9.79
C PRO A 376 16.69 0.70 -9.29
N LEU A 377 17.60 -0.11 -8.74
CA LEU A 377 18.95 0.36 -8.47
C LEU A 377 19.58 0.72 -9.83
N LEU A 378 19.99 1.98 -9.99
CA LEU A 378 21.02 2.29 -10.98
C LEU A 378 22.26 1.50 -10.56
N LEU A 379 22.65 0.52 -11.38
CA LEU A 379 23.98 -0.05 -11.28
C LEU A 379 24.96 1.12 -11.40
N PRO A 380 25.94 1.30 -10.49
CA PRO A 380 26.98 2.27 -10.71
C PRO A 380 27.63 1.93 -12.05
N ASP A 381 27.72 2.91 -12.95
CA ASP A 381 28.33 2.73 -14.26
C ASP A 381 29.69 2.04 -14.08
N ALA A 382 29.93 0.99 -14.85
CA ALA A 382 31.23 0.32 -14.90
C ALA A 382 32.25 1.22 -15.64
N LYS A 383 32.65 2.29 -14.95
CA LYS A 383 33.69 3.24 -15.33
C LYS A 383 34.64 3.47 -14.15
N ASP A 384 35.27 2.38 -13.72
CA ASP A 384 36.49 2.38 -12.90
C ASP A 384 37.32 1.11 -13.20
N THR A 385 37.83 1.05 -14.44
CA THR A 385 38.91 0.20 -14.99
C THR A 385 39.22 0.70 -16.41
N GLU A 386 40.43 0.82 -16.95
CA GLU A 386 41.81 1.06 -16.46
C GLU A 386 42.45 2.05 -17.48
N VAL A 387 43.58 2.73 -17.27
CA VAL A 387 44.64 2.68 -16.25
C VAL A 387 44.86 4.08 -15.67
#